data_AF-A0A2Z3HUM4-F1
#
_entry.id   AF-A0A2Z3HUM4-F1
#
_cell.length_a   1.000
_cell.length_b   1.000
_cell.length_c   1.000
_cell.angle_alpha   90.00
_cell.angle_beta   90.00
_cell.angle_gamma   90.00
#
_symmetry.space_group_name_H-M   'P 1'
#
loop_
_entity.id
_entity.type
_entity.pdbx_description
1 polymer ?
#
loop_
_entity_poly.entity_id
_entity_poly.type
_entity_poly.pdbx_seq_one_letter_code
_entity_poly.pdbx_strand_id
1 'polypeptide(L)' 'MSNVAINVDNIVNLLKSSTTVQEINRVLDEVASLTHTKIRDIQRNMFSAMRLAKAGGNPIMVKIMELAEKRKSEI' A
#
# COMPACT_ATOMS: atom_id res chain seq x y z
N MET A 1 -3.72 -12.25 20.18
CA MET A 1 -3.47 -11.32 19.06
C MET A 1 -3.99 -11.97 17.80
N SER A 2 -5.04 -11.43 17.17
CA SER A 2 -5.53 -11.99 15.90
C SER A 2 -4.43 -11.89 14.86
N ASN A 3 -3.96 -13.03 14.36
CA ASN A 3 -3.21 -13.11 13.12
C ASN A 3 -4.13 -12.64 12.00
N VAL A 4 -4.19 -11.33 11.76
CA VAL A 4 -4.76 -10.81 10.52
C VAL A 4 -3.74 -11.18 9.46
N ALA A 5 -3.93 -12.35 8.86
CA ALA A 5 -3.24 -12.69 7.63
C ALA A 5 -3.57 -11.58 6.64
N ILE A 6 -2.55 -10.82 6.23
CA ILE A 6 -2.70 -9.92 5.10
C ILE A 6 -3.10 -10.78 3.91
N ASN A 7 -4.35 -10.65 3.49
CA ASN A 7 -4.79 -11.06 2.17
C ASN A 7 -4.88 -9.81 1.29
N VAL A 8 -4.34 -9.89 0.09
CA VAL A 8 -4.42 -8.86 -0.94
C VAL A 8 -5.88 -8.43 -1.15
N ASP A 9 -6.84 -9.36 -1.11
CA ASP A 9 -8.26 -9.08 -1.29
C ASP A 9 -8.81 -8.12 -0.23
N ASN A 10 -8.43 -8.31 1.04
CA ASN A 10 -8.87 -7.43 2.14
C ASN A 10 -8.35 -6.01 1.93
N ILE A 11 -7.10 -5.88 1.48
CA ILE A 11 -6.45 -4.60 1.26
C ILE A 11 -7.04 -3.89 0.04
N VAL A 12 -7.36 -4.64 -1.03
CA VAL A 12 -8.08 -4.11 -2.20
C VAL A 12 -9.41 -3.49 -1.76
N ASN A 13 -10.17 -4.16 -0.90
CA ASN A 13 -11.44 -3.65 -0.40
C ASN A 13 -11.26 -2.37 0.44
N LEU A 14 -10.27 -2.33 1.33
CA LEU A 14 -9.93 -1.14 2.12
C LEU A 14 -9.55 0.05 1.23
N LEU A 15 -8.71 -0.18 0.21
CA LEU A 15 -8.32 0.85 -0.75
C LEU A 15 -9.51 1.36 -1.55
N LYS A 16 -10.38 0.48 -2.06
CA LYS A 16 -11.59 0.88 -2.79
C LYS A 16 -12.57 1.67 -1.92
N SER A 17 -12.69 1.31 -0.64
CA SER A 17 -13.54 2.02 0.32
C SER A 17 -12.95 3.35 0.81
N SER A 18 -11.66 3.59 0.57
CA SER A 18 -11.01 4.83 0.97
C SER A 18 -11.54 6.01 0.15
N THR A 19 -11.83 7.10 0.85
CA THR A 19 -12.41 8.34 0.29
C THR A 19 -11.39 9.48 0.22
N THR A 20 -10.25 9.34 0.90
CA THR A 20 -9.18 10.33 0.91
C THR A 20 -7.82 9.70 0.65
N VAL A 21 -6.88 10.50 0.14
CA VAL A 21 -5.48 10.07 -0.05
C VAL A 21 -4.81 9.72 1.29
N GLN A 22 -5.20 10.38 2.37
CA GLN A 22 -4.69 10.13 3.73
C GLN A 22 -5.09 8.74 4.24
N GLU A 23 -6.33 8.30 4.01
CA GLU A 23 -6.78 6.95 4.34
C GLU A 23 -5.99 5.89 3.56
N ILE A 24 -5.77 6.12 2.26
CA ILE A 24 -4.96 5.23 1.43
C ILE A 24 -3.54 5.13 1.96
N ASN A 25 -2.93 6.26 2.34
CA ASN A 25 -1.59 6.28 2.93
C ASN A 25 -1.52 5.49 4.24
N ARG A 26 -2.53 5.63 5.10
CA ARG A 26 -2.62 4.85 6.34
C ARG A 26 -2.68 3.33 6.06
N VAL A 27 -3.48 2.91 5.07
CA VAL A 27 -3.54 1.49 4.67
C VAL A 27 -2.18 1.03 4.16
N LEU A 28 -1.49 1.83 3.34
CA LEU A 28 -0.14 1.50 2.86
C LEU A 28 0.88 1.37 4.00
N ASP A 29 0.83 2.25 5.00
CA ASP A 29 1.73 2.20 6.18
C ASP A 29 1.53 0.90 6.97
N GLU A 30 0.27 0.48 7.16
CA GLU A 30 -0.07 -0.75 7.89
C GLU A 30 0.43 -2.01 7.15
N VAL A 31 0.24 -2.05 5.83
CA VAL A 31 0.74 -3.15 4.99
C VAL A 31 2.26 -3.19 4.94
N ALA A 32 2.91 -2.04 4.87
CA ALA A 32 4.37 -1.95 4.89
C ALA A 32 4.95 -2.57 6.17
N SER A 33 4.33 -2.26 7.32
CA SER A 33 4.71 -2.82 8.62
C SER A 33 4.58 -4.34 8.65
N LEU A 34 3.44 -4.85 8.18
CA LEU A 34 3.12 -6.28 8.19
C LEU A 34 3.90 -7.10 7.15
N THR A 35 4.33 -6.49 6.04
CA THR A 35 5.20 -7.12 5.03
C THR A 35 6.69 -6.92 5.30
N HIS A 36 7.04 -6.25 6.41
CA HIS A 36 8.39 -5.80 6.75
C HIS A 36 9.09 -5.02 5.63
N THR A 37 8.31 -4.29 4.83
CA THR A 37 8.82 -3.47 3.74
C THR A 37 9.12 -2.07 4.25
N LYS A 38 10.37 -1.61 4.13
CA LYS A 38 10.75 -0.24 4.51
C LYS A 38 10.22 0.74 3.48
N ILE A 39 9.20 1.53 3.83
CA ILE A 39 8.66 2.58 2.96
C ILE A 39 8.80 3.92 3.67
N ARG A 40 9.92 4.58 3.38
CA ARG A 40 10.34 5.80 4.09
C ARG A 40 9.47 7.03 3.75
N ASP A 41 8.72 6.99 2.63
CA ASP A 41 8.11 8.19 2.04
C ASP A 41 6.63 8.04 1.63
N ILE A 42 5.78 7.27 2.32
CA ILE A 42 4.35 7.14 1.96
C ILE A 42 3.60 8.49 2.02
N GLN A 43 4.03 9.39 2.90
CA GLN A 43 3.25 10.58 3.27
C GLN A 43 3.59 11.85 2.47
N ARG A 44 4.68 11.88 1.68
CA ARG A 44 5.14 13.13 1.02
C ARG A 44 5.67 12.99 -0.40
N ASN A 45 6.07 11.79 -0.81
CA ASN A 45 6.51 11.55 -2.18
C ASN A 45 5.56 10.53 -2.80
N MET A 46 5.13 10.75 -4.05
CA MET A 46 4.52 9.68 -4.85
C MET A 46 5.55 8.58 -5.09
N PHE A 47 5.89 7.78 -4.08
CA PHE A 47 6.70 6.59 -4.28
C PHE A 47 5.85 5.61 -5.11
N SER A 48 6.39 5.18 -6.26
CA SER A 48 5.66 4.37 -7.21
C SER A 48 5.96 2.88 -7.00
N ALA A 49 4.99 2.03 -7.30
CA ALA A 49 5.13 0.58 -7.29
C ALA A 49 6.33 0.12 -8.13
N MET A 50 6.60 0.82 -9.25
CA MET A 50 7.80 0.61 -10.07
C MET A 50 9.12 0.83 -9.32
N ARG A 51 9.21 1.87 -8.48
CA ARG A 51 10.43 2.12 -7.69
C ARG A 51 10.62 1.06 -6.62
N LEU A 52 9.53 0.65 -5.97
CA LEU A 52 9.58 -0.42 -4.98
C LEU A 52 9.99 -1.75 -5.62
N ALA A 53 9.46 -2.07 -6.80
CA ALA A 53 9.83 -3.25 -7.57
C ALA A 53 11.32 -3.26 -7.93
N LYS A 54 11.86 -2.13 -8.43
CA LYS A 54 13.28 -1.99 -8.77
C LYS A 54 14.20 -2.13 -7.56
N ALA A 55 13.74 -1.78 -6.36
CA ALA A 55 14.47 -1.94 -5.12
C ALA A 55 14.37 -3.35 -4.50
N GLY A 56 13.71 -4.30 -5.18
CA GLY A 56 13.49 -5.64 -4.65
C GLY A 56 12.51 -5.69 -3.48
N GLY A 57 11.58 -4.73 -3.42
CA GLY A 57 10.55 -4.69 -2.39
C GLY A 57 9.62 -5.91 -2.44
N ASN A 58 8.91 -6.16 -1.33
CA ASN A 58 8.03 -7.30 -1.20
C ASN A 58 6.99 -7.33 -2.36
N PRO A 59 6.85 -8.43 -3.11
CA PRO A 59 5.92 -8.51 -4.24
C PRO A 59 4.45 -8.20 -3.88
N ILE A 60 4.03 -8.55 -2.66
CA ILE A 60 2.68 -8.25 -2.15
C ILE A 60 2.52 -6.73 -2.01
N MET A 61 3.53 -6.07 -1.43
CA MET A 61 3.53 -4.62 -1.25
C MET A 61 3.54 -3.88 -2.59
N VAL A 62 4.31 -4.35 -3.57
CA VAL A 62 4.34 -3.75 -4.92
C VAL A 62 2.95 -3.74 -5.54
N LYS A 63 2.23 -4.86 -5.50
CA LYS A 63 0.86 -4.95 -6.03
C LYS A 63 -0.11 -4.03 -5.30
N ILE A 64 -0.02 -3.98 -3.98
CA ILE A 64 -0.88 -3.13 -3.16
C ILE A 64 -0.62 -1.65 -3.43
N MET A 65 0.64 -1.27 -3.59
CA MET A 65 1.02 0.09 -3.99
C MET A 65 0.48 0.46 -5.36
N GLU A 66 0.58 -0.44 -6.35
CA GLU A 66 0.06 -0.19 -7.70
C GLU A 66 -1.44 0.07 -7.68
N LEU A 67 -2.18 -0.72 -6.89
CA LEU A 67 -3.62 -0.52 -6.68
C LEU A 67 -3.93 0.79 -5.97
N ALA A 68 -3.15 1.13 -4.94
CA ALA A 68 -3.32 2.36 -4.19
C ALA A 68 -3.01 3.60 -5.03
N GLU A 69 -1.98 3.55 -5.88
CA GLU A 69 -1.64 4.62 -6.84
C GLU A 69 -2.78 4.84 -7.82
N LYS A 70 -3.30 3.76 -8.42
CA LYS A 70 -4.47 3.85 -9.31
C LYS A 70 -5.65 4.52 -8.60
N ARG A 71 -5.96 4.08 -7.37
CA ARG A 71 -7.07 4.65 -6.60
C ARG A 71 -6.87 6.12 -6.24
N LYS A 72 -5.64 6.52 -5.87
CA LYS A 72 -5.31 7.93 -5.59
C LYS A 72 -5.49 8.82 -6.81
N SER A 73 -5.25 8.31 -8.02
CA SER A 73 -5.49 9.07 -9.26
C SER A 73 -6.97 9.20 -9.62
N GLU A 74 -7.85 8.37 -9.04
CA GLU A 74 -9.30 8.43 -9.24
C GLU A 74 -10.01 9.39 -8.27
N ILE A 75 -9.36 9.75 -7.16
CA ILE A 75 -9.87 10.66 -6.11
C ILE A 75 -9.34 12.06 -6.37
#